data_AF-A0A946HVE4-F1
#
_entry.id   AF-A0A946HVE4-F1
#
_cell.length_a   1.000
_cell.length_b   1.000
_cell.length_c   1.000
_cell.angle_alpha   90.00
_cell.angle_beta   90.00
_cell.angle_gamma   90.00
#
_symmetry.space_group_name_H-M   'P 1'
#
loop_
_entity.id
_entity.type
_entity.pdbx_description
1 polymer ?
#
loop_
_entity_poly.entity_id
_entity_poly.type
_entity_poly.pdbx_seq_one_letter_code
_entity_poly.pdbx_strand_id
1 'polypeptide(L)'
;MISAAFLEKYVTREEIWDMIFSMPGIEDMGQEEINKMIDDKKAHQQTDQVFLDTHGNQTWLVMEGDWGGQIYLSVPIRYVGEDVGEQQLQYLLSRIDRQAWSVNEGDGRSLYLRHTNKAESGVSGGMGGGLLFDGLWLYGEFGPMTVEVIRQALQLAEGTAVKIGDS
;
A
#
# COMPACT_ATOMS: atom_id res chain seq x y z
N MET A 1 -8.77 5.78 12.39
CA MET A 1 -8.17 4.45 12.59
C MET A 1 -7.98 3.74 11.27
N ILE A 2 -6.72 3.51 10.83
CA ILE A 2 -6.47 2.58 9.74
C ILE A 2 -6.95 1.28 10.35
N SER A 3 -8.10 0.81 9.92
CA SER A 3 -8.79 -0.22 10.68
C SER A 3 -7.89 -1.45 10.73
N ALA A 4 -7.95 -2.19 11.83
CA ALA A 4 -7.30 -3.50 11.89
C ALA A 4 -7.69 -4.35 10.66
N ALA A 5 -8.90 -4.16 10.13
CA ALA A 5 -9.38 -4.78 8.89
C ALA A 5 -8.62 -4.33 7.61
N PHE A 6 -8.04 -3.13 7.55
CA PHE A 6 -7.17 -2.69 6.45
C PHE A 6 -5.80 -3.38 6.49
N LEU A 7 -5.24 -3.55 7.70
CA LEU A 7 -3.99 -4.30 7.89
C LEU A 7 -4.20 -5.82 7.72
N GLU A 8 -5.37 -6.34 8.11
CA GLU A 8 -5.78 -7.73 7.85
C GLU A 8 -5.94 -8.03 6.35
N LYS A 9 -6.13 -7.01 5.50
CA LYS A 9 -6.41 -7.19 4.07
C LYS A 9 -5.17 -7.47 3.21
N TYR A 10 -3.97 -7.52 3.80
CA TYR A 10 -2.74 -7.89 3.09
C TYR A 10 -2.53 -9.39 2.95
N VAL A 11 -3.39 -10.23 3.55
CA VAL A 11 -3.76 -11.58 3.08
C VAL A 11 -5.18 -11.86 3.57
N THR A 12 -6.16 -11.86 2.68
CA THR A 12 -7.56 -12.13 2.99
C THR A 12 -7.72 -13.52 3.62
N ARG A 13 -8.78 -13.71 4.43
CA ARG A 13 -9.15 -15.04 4.94
C ARG A 13 -9.22 -16.06 3.79
N GLU A 14 -9.69 -15.65 2.61
CA GLU A 14 -9.76 -16.46 1.39
C GLU A 14 -8.38 -16.86 0.86
N GLU A 15 -7.38 -15.99 0.84
CA GLU A 15 -6.01 -16.34 0.42
C GLU A 15 -5.32 -17.31 1.41
N ILE A 16 -5.58 -17.14 2.71
CA ILE A 16 -5.11 -18.11 3.73
C ILE A 16 -5.80 -19.46 3.51
N TRP A 17 -7.09 -19.46 3.19
CA TRP A 17 -7.83 -20.67 2.86
C TRP A 17 -7.32 -21.34 1.58
N ASP A 18 -7.07 -20.60 0.50
CA ASP A 18 -6.55 -21.13 -0.76
C ASP A 18 -5.15 -21.74 -0.58
N MET A 19 -4.29 -21.10 0.22
CA MET A 19 -2.97 -21.65 0.58
C MET A 19 -3.09 -22.92 1.42
N ILE A 20 -4.01 -22.95 2.38
CA ILE A 20 -4.25 -24.10 3.25
C ILE A 20 -4.83 -25.27 2.44
N PHE A 21 -5.86 -25.03 1.60
CA PHE A 21 -6.49 -26.06 0.76
C PHE A 21 -5.62 -26.55 -0.41
N SER A 22 -4.55 -25.83 -0.76
CA SER A 22 -3.54 -26.31 -1.70
C SER A 22 -2.53 -27.31 -1.09
N MET A 23 -2.59 -27.55 0.24
CA MET A 23 -1.70 -28.50 0.92
C MET A 23 -2.24 -29.94 0.81
N PRO A 24 -1.42 -30.92 0.36
CA PRO A 24 -1.85 -32.31 0.26
C PRO A 24 -2.16 -32.89 1.65
N GLY A 25 -3.30 -33.57 1.78
CA GLY A 25 -3.73 -34.25 3.02
C GLY A 25 -4.60 -33.43 3.96
N ILE A 26 -5.01 -32.22 3.56
CA ILE A 26 -5.86 -31.38 4.40
C ILE A 26 -7.31 -31.85 4.54
N GLU A 27 -7.80 -32.62 3.56
CA GLU A 27 -9.15 -33.19 3.56
C GLU A 27 -9.37 -34.20 4.72
N ASP A 28 -8.28 -34.73 5.28
CA ASP A 28 -8.29 -35.68 6.39
C ASP A 28 -8.08 -35.01 7.78
N MET A 29 -7.87 -33.69 7.82
CA MET A 29 -7.59 -32.95 9.05
C MET A 29 -8.88 -32.47 9.76
N GLY A 30 -8.89 -32.56 11.09
CA GLY A 30 -10.01 -32.07 11.89
C GLY A 30 -10.09 -30.54 11.93
N GLN A 31 -11.31 -30.00 12.04
CA GLN A 31 -11.58 -28.54 12.07
C GLN A 31 -10.77 -27.80 13.16
N GLU A 32 -10.52 -28.45 14.31
CA GLU A 32 -9.71 -27.87 15.40
C GLU A 32 -8.23 -27.73 15.04
N GLU A 33 -7.67 -28.68 14.29
CA GLU A 33 -6.26 -28.63 13.85
C GLU A 33 -6.05 -27.56 12.78
N ILE A 34 -7.03 -27.41 11.88
CA ILE A 34 -7.05 -26.33 10.88
C ILE A 34 -7.09 -24.96 11.57
N ASN A 35 -7.98 -24.79 12.56
CA ASN A 35 -8.08 -23.53 13.31
C ASN A 35 -6.78 -23.22 14.07
N LYS A 36 -6.16 -24.23 14.69
CA LYS A 36 -4.88 -24.07 15.37
C LYS A 36 -3.75 -23.65 14.42
N MET A 37 -3.69 -24.24 13.21
CA MET A 37 -2.70 -23.82 12.20
C MET A 37 -2.93 -22.39 11.71
N ILE A 38 -4.19 -21.96 11.57
CA ILE A 38 -4.53 -20.58 11.23
C ILE A 38 -4.04 -19.64 12.35
N ASP A 39 -4.30 -19.98 13.60
CA ASP A 39 -3.91 -19.16 14.74
C ASP A 39 -2.38 -19.13 14.95
N ASP A 40 -1.69 -20.25 14.80
CA ASP A 40 -0.23 -20.33 14.87
C ASP A 40 0.43 -19.52 13.73
N LYS A 41 -0.15 -19.52 12.52
CA LYS A 41 0.33 -18.68 11.42
C LYS A 41 0.06 -17.20 11.63
N LYS A 42 -1.12 -16.83 12.16
CA LYS A 42 -1.42 -15.45 12.55
C LYS A 42 -0.44 -14.96 13.62
N ALA A 43 -0.12 -15.79 14.61
CA ALA A 43 0.84 -15.46 15.65
C ALA A 43 2.26 -15.28 15.09
N HIS A 44 2.70 -16.14 14.16
CA HIS A 44 3.99 -15.96 13.48
C HIS A 44 4.02 -14.67 12.63
N GLN A 45 2.96 -14.37 11.89
CA GLN A 45 2.85 -13.13 11.10
C GLN A 45 2.79 -11.87 11.97
N GLN A 46 2.08 -11.92 13.10
CA GLN A 46 2.05 -10.83 14.06
C GLN A 46 3.42 -10.63 14.72
N THR A 47 4.17 -11.73 14.94
CA THR A 47 5.55 -11.68 15.41
C THR A 47 6.48 -11.10 14.35
N ASP A 48 6.29 -11.43 13.07
CA ASP A 48 7.03 -10.83 11.94
C ASP A 48 6.71 -9.34 11.78
N GLN A 49 5.43 -8.94 11.94
CA GLN A 49 4.99 -7.55 11.91
C GLN A 49 5.62 -6.72 13.04
N VAL A 50 5.64 -7.26 14.28
CA VAL A 50 6.30 -6.64 15.43
C VAL A 50 7.83 -6.63 15.25
N PHE A 51 8.41 -7.68 14.65
CA PHE A 51 9.83 -7.72 14.33
C PHE A 51 10.22 -6.69 13.26
N LEU A 52 9.37 -6.45 12.26
CA LEU A 52 9.53 -5.44 11.22
C LEU A 52 9.44 -4.01 11.78
N ASP A 53 8.53 -3.76 12.73
CA ASP A 53 8.41 -2.47 13.42
C ASP A 53 9.62 -2.18 14.34
N THR A 54 10.30 -3.22 14.83
CA THR A 54 11.42 -3.09 15.77
C THR A 54 12.78 -2.80 15.09
N HIS A 55 12.91 -3.00 13.77
CA HIS A 55 14.20 -2.94 13.05
C HIS A 55 14.37 -1.77 12.05
N GLY A 56 13.52 -0.72 12.12
CA GLY A 56 13.70 0.48 11.30
C GLY A 56 13.30 0.32 9.83
N ASN A 57 12.61 -0.77 9.47
CA ASN A 57 11.88 -0.85 8.22
C ASN A 57 10.67 0.10 8.31
N GLN A 58 10.52 1.02 7.37
CA GLN A 58 9.32 1.84 7.27
C GLN A 58 8.41 1.31 6.17
N THR A 59 7.15 1.72 6.23
CA THR A 59 6.10 1.32 5.28
C THR A 59 5.65 2.54 4.51
N TRP A 60 5.65 2.45 3.19
CA TRP A 60 5.15 3.49 2.28
C TRP A 60 3.90 2.99 1.57
N LEU A 61 2.90 3.85 1.50
CA LEU A 61 1.81 3.73 0.53
C LEU A 61 2.34 4.16 -0.83
N VAL A 62 2.12 3.33 -1.84
CA VAL A 62 2.48 3.62 -3.23
C VAL A 62 1.24 3.50 -4.11
N MET A 63 1.04 4.48 -4.99
CA MET A 63 0.05 4.41 -6.05
C MET A 63 0.75 4.49 -7.40
N GLU A 64 0.43 3.56 -8.28
CA GLU A 64 1.01 3.47 -9.62
C GLU A 64 -0.06 3.27 -10.68
N GLY A 65 0.32 3.60 -11.89
CA GLY A 65 -0.41 3.32 -13.11
C GLY A 65 0.50 2.67 -14.14
N ASP A 66 -0.08 2.42 -15.30
CA ASP A 66 0.64 1.87 -16.43
C ASP A 66 1.36 0.53 -16.11
N TRP A 67 0.71 -0.39 -15.37
CA TRP A 67 1.26 -1.71 -15.03
C TRP A 67 2.58 -1.62 -14.25
N GLY A 68 2.68 -0.60 -13.37
CA GLY A 68 3.91 -0.24 -12.68
C GLY A 68 4.88 0.56 -13.56
N GLY A 69 4.44 1.04 -14.72
CA GLY A 69 5.17 1.95 -15.59
C GLY A 69 5.38 3.32 -14.95
N GLN A 70 4.39 3.80 -14.20
CA GLN A 70 4.42 5.15 -13.66
C GLN A 70 4.02 5.16 -12.18
N ILE A 71 4.89 5.71 -11.35
CA ILE A 71 4.54 5.97 -9.94
C ILE A 71 3.89 7.34 -9.85
N TYR A 72 2.66 7.38 -9.35
CA TYR A 72 1.92 8.63 -9.18
C TYR A 72 2.27 9.31 -7.85
N LEU A 73 2.33 8.53 -6.77
CA LEU A 73 2.70 9.03 -5.46
C LEU A 73 3.35 7.95 -4.59
N SER A 74 4.13 8.42 -3.63
CA SER A 74 4.48 7.63 -2.46
C SER A 74 4.43 8.47 -1.19
N VAL A 75 4.06 7.86 -0.07
CA VAL A 75 4.04 8.53 1.23
C VAL A 75 4.23 7.51 2.36
N PRO A 76 5.03 7.80 3.40
CA PRO A 76 5.09 6.96 4.59
C PRO A 76 3.70 6.80 5.21
N ILE A 77 3.29 5.57 5.53
CA ILE A 77 1.95 5.30 6.05
C ILE A 77 1.68 6.03 7.38
N ARG A 78 2.73 6.32 8.16
CA ARG A 78 2.66 7.11 9.40
C ARG A 78 2.15 8.54 9.21
N TYR A 79 2.19 9.08 7.99
CA TYR A 79 1.67 10.42 7.68
C TYR A 79 0.23 10.39 7.17
N VAL A 80 -0.27 9.22 6.77
CA VAL A 80 -1.66 9.06 6.31
C VAL A 80 -2.57 9.09 7.53
N GLY A 81 -3.57 9.96 7.51
CA GLY A 81 -4.49 10.12 8.63
C GLY A 81 -5.22 8.82 8.90
N GLU A 82 -5.45 8.54 10.18
CA GLU A 82 -5.91 7.22 10.55
C GLU A 82 -7.28 6.91 9.94
N ASP A 83 -8.20 7.86 9.77
CA ASP A 83 -9.55 7.55 9.26
C ASP A 83 -9.63 7.28 7.74
N VAL A 84 -8.48 7.31 7.05
CA VAL A 84 -8.39 7.03 5.63
C VAL A 84 -8.49 5.52 5.38
N GLY A 85 -9.65 5.10 4.87
CA GLY A 85 -9.92 3.71 4.52
C GLY A 85 -9.59 3.36 3.05
N GLU A 86 -9.57 2.07 2.75
CA GLU A 86 -9.27 1.55 1.41
C GLU A 86 -10.13 2.14 0.29
N GLN A 87 -11.44 2.28 0.50
CA GLN A 87 -12.34 2.85 -0.51
C GLN A 87 -11.94 4.28 -0.89
N GLN A 88 -11.49 5.06 0.09
CA GLN A 88 -11.01 6.42 -0.13
C GLN A 88 -9.68 6.43 -0.89
N LEU A 89 -8.78 5.50 -0.56
CA LEU A 89 -7.52 5.32 -1.28
C LEU A 89 -7.74 4.87 -2.74
N GLN A 90 -8.65 3.93 -2.98
CA GLN A 90 -9.03 3.47 -4.32
C GLN A 90 -9.72 4.55 -5.13
N TYR A 91 -10.57 5.37 -4.49
CA TYR A 91 -11.16 6.54 -5.11
C TYR A 91 -10.09 7.57 -5.49
N LEU A 92 -9.14 7.84 -4.59
CA LEU A 92 -8.03 8.73 -4.85
C LEU A 92 -7.17 8.24 -6.03
N LEU A 93 -6.78 6.96 -6.03
CA LEU A 93 -6.04 6.36 -7.15
C LEU A 93 -6.81 6.52 -8.46
N SER A 94 -8.12 6.25 -8.46
CA SER A 94 -8.95 6.39 -9.66
C SER A 94 -8.98 7.83 -10.21
N ARG A 95 -8.92 8.82 -9.33
CA ARG A 95 -8.91 10.24 -9.70
C ARG A 95 -7.56 10.66 -10.28
N ILE A 96 -6.50 10.23 -9.62
CA ILE A 96 -5.11 10.50 -10.02
C ILE A 96 -4.81 9.85 -11.36
N ASP A 97 -5.16 8.58 -11.51
CA ASP A 97 -4.97 7.81 -12.74
C ASP A 97 -5.74 8.41 -13.91
N ARG A 98 -7.01 8.82 -13.73
CA ARG A 98 -7.76 9.53 -14.77
C ARG A 98 -7.12 10.86 -15.20
N GLN A 99 -6.46 11.55 -14.27
CA GLN A 99 -5.77 12.80 -14.55
C GLN A 99 -4.46 12.55 -15.32
N ALA A 100 -3.67 11.54 -14.91
CA ALA A 100 -2.40 11.20 -15.52
C ALA A 100 -2.55 10.46 -16.86
N TRP A 101 -3.55 9.60 -16.98
CA TRP A 101 -3.74 8.68 -18.10
C TRP A 101 -5.21 8.45 -18.43
N SER A 102 -5.85 9.45 -19.07
CA SER A 102 -7.30 9.43 -19.34
C SER A 102 -7.78 8.35 -20.33
N VAL A 103 -6.86 7.63 -20.98
CA VAL A 103 -7.16 6.71 -22.09
C VAL A 103 -7.18 5.22 -21.71
N ASN A 104 -6.72 4.81 -20.52
CA ASN A 104 -6.69 3.38 -20.10
C ASN A 104 -7.98 2.94 -19.36
N GLU A 105 -8.95 3.83 -19.16
CA GLU A 105 -10.17 3.58 -18.37
C GLU A 105 -9.94 2.98 -16.97
N GLY A 106 -8.78 3.19 -16.36
CA GLY A 106 -8.42 2.64 -15.05
C GLY A 106 -7.66 1.31 -15.09
N ASP A 107 -7.31 0.80 -16.27
CA ASP A 107 -6.56 -0.43 -16.42
C ASP A 107 -5.07 -0.22 -16.04
N GLY A 108 -4.46 -1.23 -15.41
CA GLY A 108 -3.04 -1.20 -15.02
C GLY A 108 -2.66 -0.31 -13.82
N ARG A 109 -3.64 0.25 -13.11
CA ARG A 109 -3.39 0.97 -11.86
C ARG A 109 -3.32 0.02 -10.67
N SER A 110 -2.46 0.34 -9.71
CA SER A 110 -2.28 -0.46 -8.50
C SER A 110 -2.03 0.40 -7.27
N LEU A 111 -2.41 -0.14 -6.12
CA LEU A 111 -2.17 0.42 -4.80
C LEU A 111 -1.58 -0.67 -3.91
N TYR A 112 -0.43 -0.39 -3.30
CA TYR A 112 0.25 -1.36 -2.43
C TYR A 112 1.07 -0.67 -1.34
N LEU A 113 1.45 -1.46 -0.34
CA LEU A 113 2.41 -1.05 0.67
C LEU A 113 3.79 -1.59 0.32
N ARG A 114 4.79 -0.73 0.45
CA ARG A 114 6.20 -1.08 0.28
C ARG A 114 6.91 -0.98 1.62
N HIS A 115 7.48 -2.08 2.06
CA HIS A 115 8.26 -2.16 3.29
C HIS A 115 9.76 -2.09 2.95
N THR A 116 10.50 -1.12 3.51
CA THR A 116 11.95 -1.03 3.30
C THR A 116 12.66 -0.25 4.40
N ASN A 117 13.93 -0.54 4.64
CA ASN A 117 14.82 0.27 5.48
C ASN A 117 15.58 1.33 4.68
N LYS A 118 15.42 1.38 3.35
CA LYS A 118 16.07 2.35 2.47
C LYS A 118 15.13 3.51 2.20
N ALA A 119 15.06 4.46 3.11
CA ALA A 119 14.52 5.79 2.81
C ALA A 119 15.29 6.40 1.62
N GLU A 120 14.61 7.19 0.80
CA GLU A 120 15.14 7.78 -0.45
C GLU A 120 15.54 6.77 -1.53
N SER A 121 15.12 5.50 -1.39
CA SER A 121 15.24 4.56 -2.50
C SER A 121 14.23 4.87 -3.60
N GLY A 122 14.66 4.69 -4.85
CA GLY A 122 13.77 4.75 -5.99
C GLY A 122 12.76 3.60 -5.94
N VAL A 123 11.51 3.93 -6.23
CA VAL A 123 10.51 2.96 -6.68
C VAL A 123 10.69 2.87 -8.18
N SER A 124 11.17 1.74 -8.69
CA SER A 124 11.29 1.54 -10.14
C SER A 124 9.91 1.55 -10.77
N GLY A 125 9.71 2.43 -11.76
CA GLY A 125 8.60 2.37 -12.69
C GLY A 125 9.12 2.31 -14.13
N GLY A 126 8.47 1.54 -15.00
CA GLY A 126 8.94 1.27 -16.37
C GLY A 126 9.14 2.51 -17.26
N MET A 127 8.34 3.56 -17.07
CA MET A 127 8.43 4.87 -17.74
C MET A 127 8.75 6.02 -16.77
N GLY A 128 8.88 5.74 -15.48
CA GLY A 128 9.21 6.73 -14.50
C GLY A 128 9.16 6.21 -13.08
N GLY A 129 10.30 6.28 -12.39
CA GLY A 129 10.35 5.89 -11.01
C GLY A 129 9.63 6.87 -10.08
N GLY A 130 9.35 6.41 -8.87
CA GLY A 130 9.01 7.28 -7.75
C GLY A 130 10.16 7.38 -6.77
N LEU A 131 10.07 8.31 -5.82
CA LEU A 131 11.00 8.40 -4.71
C LEU A 131 10.29 8.10 -3.41
N LEU A 132 10.83 7.17 -2.62
CA LEU A 132 10.40 6.99 -1.23
C LEU A 132 10.96 8.12 -0.37
N PHE A 133 10.23 9.21 -0.30
CA PHE A 133 10.60 10.41 0.44
C PHE A 133 10.03 10.37 1.88
N ASP A 134 10.67 11.08 2.81
CA ASP A 134 10.13 11.30 4.17
C ASP A 134 9.08 12.42 4.14
N GLY A 135 7.95 12.11 3.51
CA GLY A 135 6.85 13.02 3.22
C GLY A 135 6.08 12.54 2.00
N LEU A 136 5.27 13.41 1.42
CA LEU A 136 4.53 13.10 0.20
C LEU A 136 5.42 13.35 -1.03
N TRP A 137 5.71 12.30 -1.80
CA TRP A 137 6.25 12.42 -3.14
C TRP A 137 5.13 12.32 -4.17
N LEU A 138 5.16 13.19 -5.19
CA LEU A 138 4.20 13.24 -6.29
C LEU A 138 4.91 13.33 -7.64
N TYR A 139 4.31 12.69 -8.64
CA TYR A 139 4.72 12.82 -10.02
C TYR A 139 4.61 14.27 -10.53
N GLY A 140 5.60 14.68 -11.33
CA GLY A 140 5.86 16.05 -11.76
C GLY A 140 4.71 16.76 -12.47
N GLU A 141 3.85 16.02 -13.16
CA GLU A 141 2.73 16.58 -13.91
C GLU A 141 1.53 16.99 -13.03
N PHE A 142 1.55 16.68 -11.73
CA PHE A 142 0.51 17.13 -10.82
C PHE A 142 0.72 18.60 -10.42
N GLY A 143 -0.22 19.45 -10.82
CA GLY A 143 -0.23 20.87 -10.45
C GLY A 143 -0.54 21.12 -8.96
N PRO A 144 -0.31 22.35 -8.46
CA PRO A 144 -0.47 22.70 -7.03
C PRO A 144 -1.85 22.40 -6.44
N MET A 145 -2.91 22.57 -7.23
CA MET A 145 -4.29 22.25 -6.82
C MET A 145 -4.49 20.75 -6.58
N THR A 146 -3.80 19.90 -7.34
CA THR A 146 -3.85 18.44 -7.16
C THR A 146 -3.14 18.04 -5.88
N VAL A 147 -2.04 18.71 -5.52
CA VAL A 147 -1.32 18.45 -4.27
C VAL A 147 -2.23 18.61 -3.05
N GLU A 148 -2.95 19.73 -2.95
CA GLU A 148 -3.80 20.02 -1.78
C GLU A 148 -4.97 19.03 -1.66
N VAL A 149 -5.58 18.66 -2.80
CA VAL A 149 -6.61 17.62 -2.84
C VAL A 149 -6.07 16.27 -2.36
N ILE A 150 -4.86 15.89 -2.77
CA ILE A 150 -4.22 14.65 -2.31
C ILE A 150 -3.93 14.71 -0.81
N ARG A 151 -3.40 15.83 -0.30
CA ARG A 151 -3.14 16.01 1.14
C ARG A 151 -4.41 15.82 1.97
N GLN A 152 -5.51 16.45 1.55
CA GLN A 152 -6.81 16.34 2.22
C GLN A 152 -7.38 14.92 2.12
N ALA A 153 -7.31 14.31 0.93
CA ALA A 153 -7.78 12.94 0.71
C ALA A 153 -7.00 11.91 1.53
N LEU A 154 -5.70 12.14 1.77
CA LEU A 154 -4.87 11.30 2.64
C LEU A 154 -4.87 11.77 4.10
N GLN A 155 -5.61 12.84 4.43
CA GLN A 155 -5.63 13.47 5.75
C GLN A 155 -4.21 13.63 6.35
N LEU A 156 -3.27 14.11 5.53
CA LEU A 156 -1.87 14.13 5.92
C LEU A 156 -1.64 15.01 7.15
N ALA A 157 -0.75 14.55 8.04
CA ALA A 157 -0.34 15.32 9.20
C ALA A 157 0.14 16.73 8.81
N GLU A 158 -0.17 17.72 9.64
CA GLU A 158 0.29 19.10 9.43
C GLU A 158 1.81 19.16 9.36
N GLY A 159 2.34 19.95 8.43
CA GLY A 159 3.79 20.04 8.21
C GLY A 159 4.42 18.89 7.43
N THR A 160 3.65 17.87 7.01
CA THR A 160 4.18 16.81 6.11
C THR A 160 4.80 17.45 4.87
N ALA A 161 6.10 17.22 4.64
CA ALA A 161 6.81 17.78 3.50
C ALA A 161 6.24 17.24 2.19
N VAL A 162 6.30 18.04 1.13
CA VAL A 162 5.88 17.62 -0.22
C VAL A 162 7.06 17.78 -1.17
N LYS A 163 7.31 16.76 -1.97
CA LYS A 163 8.27 16.79 -3.07
C LYS A 163 7.54 16.45 -4.36
N ILE A 164 7.64 17.34 -5.33
CA ILE A 164 7.21 17.09 -6.71
C ILE A 164 8.46 16.70 -7.48
N GLY A 165 8.43 15.57 -8.17
CA GLY A 165 9.58 15.07 -8.91
C GLY A 165 9.18 14.49 -10.24
N ASP A 166 10.04 14.68 -11.22
CA ASP A 166 9.93 14.00 -12.51
C ASP A 166 10.47 12.56 -12.37
N SER A 167 9.95 11.71 -13.25
CA SER A 167 10.41 10.35 -13.55
C SER A 167 11.88 10.28 -13.95
#